data_AF-A0A1S4DEG8-F1
#
_entry.id   AF-A0A1S4DEG8-F1
#
_cell.length_a   1.000
_cell.length_b   1.000
_cell.length_c   1.000
_cell.angle_alpha   90.00
_cell.angle_beta   90.00
_cell.angle_gamma   90.00
#
_symmetry.space_group_name_H-M   'P 1'
#
loop_
_entity.id
_entity.type
_entity.pdbx_description
1 polymer ?
#
loop_
_entity_poly.entity_id
_entity_poly.type
_entity_poly.pdbx_seq_one_letter_code
_entity_poly.pdbx_strand_id
1 'polypeptide(L)'
;MAKAYTQAEFDSLMEIVEKVDIRVKEYLELTGYEKWARLYAHVNRGWTMTTNIVESINAALVSARELPIYDFHEEVRKMFGRWNCNNHKEATQTYTTLGKKYQEMLTLNEAMSTCMTVMSLYYIA
;
A
#
# COMPACT_ATOMS: atom_id res chain seq x y z
N MET A 1 7.21 0.21 16.69
CA MET A 1 6.59 1.42 17.27
C MET A 1 5.94 2.27 16.18
N ALA A 2 6.70 2.81 15.22
CA ALA A 2 6.14 3.58 14.09
C ALA A 2 5.07 2.82 13.26
N LYS A 3 5.16 1.48 13.20
CA LYS A 3 4.22 0.61 12.47
C LYS A 3 3.17 -0.07 13.36
N ALA A 4 3.15 0.17 14.67
CA ALA A 4 2.17 -0.45 15.57
C ALA A 4 0.75 -0.01 15.17
N TYR A 5 -0.18 -0.96 15.13
CA TYR A 5 -1.57 -0.69 14.75
C TYR A 5 -2.49 -0.64 15.96
N THR A 6 -2.06 -1.20 17.09
CA THR A 6 -2.83 -1.22 18.33
C THR A 6 -2.07 -0.50 19.45
N GLN A 7 -2.83 0.00 20.44
CA GLN A 7 -2.26 0.65 21.62
C GLN A 7 -1.35 -0.32 22.40
N ALA A 8 -1.77 -1.57 22.58
CA ALA A 8 -1.01 -2.58 23.31
C ALA A 8 0.37 -2.87 22.68
N GLU A 9 0.44 -3.00 21.35
CA GLU A 9 1.72 -3.14 20.63
C GLU A 9 2.60 -1.90 20.78
N PHE A 10 2.00 -0.70 20.74
CA PHE A 10 2.72 0.55 20.89
C PHE A 10 3.32 0.68 22.30
N ASP A 11 2.52 0.43 23.33
CA ASP A 11 2.91 0.53 24.74
C ASP A 11 4.02 -0.47 25.06
N SER A 12 3.88 -1.72 24.62
CA SER A 12 4.93 -2.74 24.79
C SER A 12 6.26 -2.32 24.15
N LEU A 13 6.21 -1.68 22.97
CA LEU A 13 7.42 -1.18 22.31
C LEU A 13 7.98 0.06 23.01
N MET A 14 7.15 0.92 23.60
CA MET A 14 7.60 2.08 24.38
C MET A 14 8.29 1.65 25.66
N GLU A 15 7.79 0.61 26.33
CA GLU A 15 8.42 0.02 27.51
C GLU A 15 9.80 -0.56 27.16
N ILE A 16 9.95 -1.18 25.99
CA ILE A 16 11.26 -1.65 25.52
C ILE A 16 12.22 -0.48 25.29
N VAL A 17 11.76 0.59 24.62
CA VAL A 17 12.61 1.77 24.36
C VAL A 17 13.05 2.45 25.66
N GLU A 18 12.14 2.57 26.63
CA GLU A 18 12.45 3.14 27.95
C GLU A 18 13.52 2.33 28.69
N LYS A 19 13.44 1.00 28.63
CA LYS A 19 14.44 0.10 29.22
C LYS A 19 15.81 0.21 28.52
N VAL A 20 15.82 0.52 27.23
CA VAL A 20 17.07 0.69 26.45
C VAL A 20 17.71 2.04 26.72
N ASP A 21 16.95 3.12 26.57
CA ASP A 21 17.40 4.49 26.88
C ASP A 21 16.19 5.42 27.06
N ILE A 22 16.00 5.90 28.28
CA ILE A 22 14.92 6.82 28.62
C ILE A 22 14.95 8.12 27.81
N ARG A 23 16.14 8.59 27.40
CA ARG A 23 16.29 9.83 26.61
C ARG A 23 15.69 9.68 25.21
N VAL A 24 15.69 8.46 24.68
CA VAL A 24 15.08 8.16 23.38
C VAL A 24 13.56 8.21 23.51
N LYS A 25 12.99 7.67 24.60
CA LYS A 25 11.56 7.79 24.90
C LYS A 25 11.14 9.26 25.02
N GLU A 26 11.86 10.06 25.81
CA GLU A 26 11.60 11.48 25.99
C GLU A 26 11.67 12.25 24.66
N TYR A 27 12.66 11.96 23.83
CA TYR A 27 12.77 12.57 22.50
C TYR A 27 11.59 12.22 21.59
N LEU A 28 11.17 10.94 21.59
CA LEU A 28 10.05 10.47 20.78
C LEU A 28 8.71 11.10 21.22
N GLU A 29 8.54 11.28 22.53
CA GLU A 29 7.42 12.02 23.14
C GLU A 29 7.41 13.49 22.71
N LEU A 30 8.54 14.18 22.87
CA LEU A 30 8.71 15.60 22.47
C LEU A 30 8.50 15.83 20.98
N THR A 31 8.89 14.87 20.15
CA THR A 31 8.70 14.95 18.70
C THR A 31 7.22 14.96 18.32
N GLY A 32 6.34 14.40 19.17
CA GLY A 32 4.91 14.26 18.92
C GLY A 32 4.61 12.97 18.16
N TYR A 33 3.84 12.08 18.78
CA TYR A 33 3.53 10.76 18.24
C TYR A 33 2.80 10.83 16.90
N GLU A 34 1.94 11.82 16.72
CA GLU A 34 1.23 12.08 15.47
C GLU A 34 2.16 12.32 14.27
N LYS A 35 3.45 12.60 14.48
CA LYS A 35 4.45 12.81 13.41
C LYS A 35 5.12 11.53 12.92
N TRP A 36 5.13 10.47 13.71
CA TRP A 36 5.92 9.27 13.38
C TRP A 36 5.23 7.95 13.73
N ALA A 37 4.35 7.92 14.73
CA ALA A 37 3.61 6.75 15.13
C ALA A 37 2.32 6.62 14.32
N ARG A 38 2.18 5.52 13.58
CA ARG A 38 1.02 5.27 12.72
C ARG A 38 -0.31 5.25 13.49
N LEU A 39 -0.29 4.75 14.73
CA LEU A 39 -1.46 4.74 15.63
C LEU A 39 -2.04 6.14 15.86
N TYR A 40 -1.19 7.17 15.90
CA TYR A 40 -1.56 8.56 16.19
C TYR A 40 -1.60 9.45 14.94
N ALA A 41 -1.35 8.90 13.76
CA ALA A 41 -1.31 9.69 12.53
C ALA A 41 -2.73 10.12 12.11
N HIS A 42 -2.94 11.44 11.98
CA HIS A 42 -4.23 12.02 11.53
C HIS A 42 -4.58 11.61 10.08
N VAL A 43 -3.57 11.36 9.26
CA VAL A 43 -3.72 10.89 7.87
C VAL A 43 -3.07 9.51 7.77
N ASN A 44 -3.67 8.62 6.98
CA ASN A 44 -3.16 7.25 6.78
C ASN A 44 -1.82 7.29 6.01
N ARG A 45 -0.71 7.56 6.72
CA ARG A 45 0.64 7.69 6.16
C ARG A 45 1.16 6.41 5.52
N GLY A 46 0.57 5.25 5.82
CA GLY A 46 0.92 4.00 5.14
C GLY A 46 0.47 3.95 3.69
N TRP A 47 -0.39 4.87 3.25
CA TRP A 47 -0.90 4.95 1.87
C TRP A 47 -0.37 6.16 1.11
N THR A 48 0.08 7.21 1.78
CA THR A 48 0.58 8.43 1.13
C THR A 48 2.00 8.21 0.61
N MET A 49 2.07 7.71 -0.63
CA MET A 49 3.14 7.95 -1.61
C MET A 49 4.58 7.66 -1.15
N THR A 50 4.97 6.39 -1.16
CA THR A 50 6.39 6.06 -1.37
C THR A 50 6.72 6.31 -2.84
N THR A 51 7.79 7.08 -3.10
CA THR A 51 8.50 7.21 -4.40
C THR A 51 8.74 5.87 -5.11
N ASN A 52 8.64 4.77 -4.37
CA ASN A 52 8.73 3.39 -4.79
C ASN A 52 7.82 2.98 -5.97
N ILE A 53 6.65 3.60 -6.20
CA ILE A 53 5.81 3.18 -7.35
C ILE A 53 6.51 3.52 -8.68
N VAL A 54 6.97 4.77 -8.83
CA VAL A 54 7.65 5.22 -10.05
C VAL A 54 8.99 4.51 -10.20
N GLU A 55 9.73 4.36 -9.10
CA GLU A 55 11.01 3.64 -9.08
C GLU A 55 10.85 2.16 -9.45
N SER A 56 9.87 1.46 -8.88
CA SER A 56 9.58 0.05 -9.16
C SER A 56 9.13 -0.18 -10.60
N ILE A 57 8.24 0.67 -11.12
CA ILE A 57 7.81 0.61 -12.52
C ILE A 57 9.02 0.85 -13.45
N ASN A 58 9.84 1.84 -13.15
CA ASN A 58 11.03 2.14 -13.96
C ASN A 58 12.05 1.01 -13.93
N ALA A 59 12.26 0.39 -12.77
CA ALA A 59 13.14 -0.76 -12.62
C ALA A 59 12.61 -1.99 -13.38
N ALA A 60 11.31 -2.27 -13.30
CA ALA A 60 10.69 -3.40 -13.99
C ALA A 60 10.71 -3.25 -15.52
N LEU A 61 10.71 -2.02 -16.03
CA LEU A 61 10.68 -1.71 -17.46
C LEU A 61 12.02 -1.27 -18.03
N VAL A 62 13.11 -1.35 -17.27
CA VAL A 62 14.42 -0.80 -17.67
C VAL A 62 14.88 -1.33 -19.04
N SER A 63 14.77 -2.65 -19.27
CA SER A 63 15.14 -3.28 -20.55
C SER A 63 14.11 -3.02 -21.66
N ALA A 64 12.83 -2.86 -21.31
CA ALA A 64 11.77 -2.62 -22.29
C ALA A 64 11.87 -1.22 -22.92
N ARG A 65 12.56 -0.27 -22.27
CA ARG A 65 12.73 1.11 -22.77
C ARG A 65 13.54 1.20 -24.06
N GLU A 66 14.32 0.18 -24.39
CA GLU A 66 15.10 0.12 -25.64
C GLU A 66 14.24 -0.32 -26.82
N LEU A 67 13.02 -0.79 -26.58
CA LEU A 67 12.11 -1.27 -27.61
C LEU A 67 11.43 -0.11 -28.36
N PRO A 68 11.00 -0.33 -29.61
CA PRO A 68 10.08 0.58 -30.30
C PRO A 68 8.82 0.85 -29.47
N ILE A 69 8.20 2.01 -29.67
CA ILE A 69 7.08 2.48 -28.83
C ILE A 69 5.92 1.48 -28.70
N TYR A 70 5.62 0.76 -29.79
CA TYR A 70 4.57 -0.26 -29.80
C TYR A 70 4.93 -1.44 -28.89
N ASP A 71 6.15 -1.96 -29.04
CA ASP A 71 6.65 -3.11 -28.28
C ASP A 71 6.85 -2.76 -26.79
N PHE A 72 7.28 -1.53 -26.49
CA PHE A 72 7.32 -1.02 -25.13
C PHE A 72 5.92 -1.01 -24.49
N HIS A 73 4.92 -0.49 -25.21
CA HIS A 73 3.54 -0.46 -24.73
C HIS A 73 2.97 -1.87 -24.51
N GLU A 74 3.32 -2.80 -25.39
CA GLU A 74 2.97 -4.22 -25.26
C GLU A 74 3.55 -4.82 -23.97
N GLU A 75 4.83 -4.56 -23.66
CA GLU A 75 5.48 -5.02 -22.42
C GLU A 75 4.89 -4.39 -21.16
N VAL A 76 4.55 -3.10 -21.19
CA VAL A 76 3.84 -2.42 -20.09
C VAL A 76 2.51 -3.10 -19.80
N ARG A 77 1.71 -3.36 -20.83
CA ARG A 77 0.41 -4.03 -20.67
C ARG A 77 0.56 -5.46 -20.15
N LYS A 78 1.54 -6.23 -20.63
CA LYS A 78 1.85 -7.57 -20.08
C LYS A 78 2.27 -7.50 -18.61
N MET A 79 3.10 -6.54 -18.23
CA MET A 79 3.54 -6.34 -16.85
C MET A 79 2.36 -6.09 -15.92
N PHE A 80 1.50 -5.12 -16.24
CA PHE A 80 0.31 -4.82 -15.45
C PHE A 80 -0.69 -5.98 -15.44
N GLY A 81 -0.85 -6.68 -16.56
CA GLY A 81 -1.69 -7.89 -16.63
C GLY A 81 -1.22 -8.97 -15.65
N ARG A 82 0.08 -9.31 -15.67
CA ARG A 82 0.66 -10.29 -14.74
C ARG A 82 0.51 -9.86 -13.28
N TRP A 83 0.81 -8.60 -12.98
CA TRP A 83 0.69 -8.04 -11.63
C TRP A 83 -0.75 -8.14 -11.11
N ASN A 84 -1.73 -7.74 -11.91
CA ASN A 84 -3.14 -7.83 -11.54
C ASN A 84 -3.59 -9.28 -11.29
N CYS A 85 -3.19 -10.21 -12.17
CA CYS A 85 -3.51 -11.63 -11.98
C CYS A 85 -2.87 -12.21 -10.71
N ASN A 86 -1.63 -11.86 -10.41
CA ASN A 86 -0.93 -12.33 -9.20
C ASN A 86 -1.59 -11.76 -7.94
N ASN A 87 -1.83 -10.44 -7.90
CA ASN A 87 -2.50 -9.81 -6.76
C ASN A 87 -3.90 -10.39 -6.52
N HIS A 88 -4.66 -10.66 -7.58
CA HIS A 88 -5.97 -11.28 -7.44
C HIS A 88 -5.87 -12.66 -6.81
N LYS A 89 -4.92 -13.49 -7.26
CA LYS A 89 -4.67 -14.82 -6.68
C LYS A 89 -4.28 -14.73 -5.20
N GLU A 90 -3.36 -13.83 -4.86
CA GLU A 90 -2.93 -13.61 -3.47
C GLU A 90 -4.07 -13.13 -2.58
N ALA A 91 -4.90 -12.20 -3.09
CA ALA A 91 -6.06 -11.71 -2.37
C ALA A 91 -7.08 -12.82 -2.09
N THR A 92 -7.37 -13.68 -3.07
CA THR A 92 -8.27 -14.83 -2.89
C THR A 92 -7.75 -15.83 -1.85
N GLN A 93 -6.43 -15.94 -1.69
CA GLN A 93 -5.78 -16.84 -0.74
C GLN A 93 -5.57 -16.20 0.65
N THR A 94 -5.85 -14.91 0.80
CA THR A 94 -5.69 -14.17 2.05
C THR A 94 -6.99 -14.15 2.84
N TYR A 95 -6.99 -14.77 4.02
CA TYR A 95 -8.15 -14.81 4.92
C TYR A 95 -8.07 -13.82 6.08
N THR A 96 -7.08 -12.92 6.07
CA THR A 96 -6.88 -11.93 7.12
C THR A 96 -7.99 -10.88 7.08
N THR A 97 -8.74 -10.76 8.19
CA THR A 97 -9.76 -9.73 8.34
C THR A 97 -9.11 -8.37 8.54
N LEU A 98 -9.52 -7.37 7.75
CA LEU A 98 -9.07 -6.00 7.91
C LEU A 98 -9.75 -5.36 9.13
N GLY A 99 -9.19 -4.25 9.63
CA GLY A 99 -9.88 -3.42 10.63
C GLY A 99 -11.25 -2.97 10.09
N LYS A 100 -12.27 -2.92 10.98
CA LYS A 100 -13.69 -2.74 10.65
C LYS A 100 -13.97 -1.76 9.49
N LYS A 101 -13.45 -0.54 9.57
CA LYS A 101 -13.61 0.52 8.56
C LYS A 101 -13.15 0.09 7.16
N TYR A 102 -12.00 -0.58 7.07
CA TYR A 102 -11.41 -1.02 5.80
C TYR A 102 -12.13 -2.25 5.25
N GLN A 103 -12.62 -3.12 6.14
CA GLN A 103 -13.45 -4.24 5.74
C GLN A 103 -14.77 -3.76 5.12
N GLU A 104 -15.44 -2.79 5.73
CA GLU A 104 -16.66 -2.17 5.19
C GLU A 104 -16.41 -1.52 3.82
N MET A 105 -15.31 -0.79 3.67
CA MET A 105 -14.92 -0.19 2.39
C MET A 105 -14.62 -1.25 1.32
N LEU A 106 -13.95 -2.35 1.69
CA LEU A 106 -13.66 -3.44 0.77
C LEU A 106 -14.95 -4.10 0.27
N THR A 107 -15.87 -4.44 1.17
CA THR A 107 -17.17 -5.04 0.79
C THR A 107 -18.00 -4.11 -0.10
N LEU A 108 -18.01 -2.80 0.19
CA LEU A 108 -18.70 -1.83 -0.66
C LEU A 108 -18.09 -1.79 -2.07
N ASN A 109 -16.76 -1.70 -2.17
CA ASN A 109 -16.06 -1.65 -3.45
C ASN A 109 -16.23 -2.96 -4.24
N GLU A 110 -16.25 -4.11 -3.58
CA GLU A 110 -16.51 -5.40 -4.20
C GLU A 110 -17.91 -5.41 -4.84
N ALA A 111 -18.93 -5.00 -4.09
CA ALA A 111 -20.31 -4.91 -4.60
C ALA A 111 -20.45 -3.91 -5.77
N MET A 112 -19.73 -2.78 -5.70
CA MET A 112 -19.69 -1.82 -6.80
C MET A 112 -18.95 -2.38 -8.03
N SER A 113 -17.88 -3.16 -7.83
CA SER A 113 -17.13 -3.75 -8.94
C SER A 113 -17.96 -4.74 -9.74
N THR A 114 -18.89 -5.46 -9.10
CA THR A 114 -19.74 -6.44 -9.79
C THR A 114 -20.73 -5.80 -10.77
N CYS A 115 -21.06 -4.52 -10.58
CA CYS A 115 -21.92 -3.78 -11.52
C CYS A 115 -21.14 -2.97 -12.56
N MET A 116 -19.80 -3.05 -12.57
CA MET A 116 -18.98 -2.40 -13.58
C MET A 116 -18.85 -3.31 -14.81
N THR A 117 -19.31 -2.82 -15.96
CA THR A 117 -19.10 -3.49 -17.25
C THR A 117 -17.92 -2.86 -17.96
N VAL A 118 -16.97 -3.68 -18.44
CA VAL A 118 -15.88 -3.18 -19.29
C VAL A 118 -16.47 -2.80 -20.65
N MET A 119 -16.63 -1.51 -20.87
CA MET A 119 -17.04 -0.95 -22.17
C MET A 119 -15.84 -1.02 -23.12
N SER A 120 -15.95 -1.82 -24.18
CA SER A 120 -14.91 -1.82 -25.21
C SER A 120 -15.00 -0.54 -26.04
N LEU A 121 -13.90 0.19 -26.15
CA LEU A 121 -13.77 1.39 -27.00
C LEU A 121 -13.54 1.00 -28.46
N TYR A 122 -14.40 0.15 -29.04
CA TYR A 122 -14.33 -0.19 -30.47
C TYR A 122 -14.86 0.92 -31.40
N TYR A 123 -15.25 2.09 -30.87
CA TYR A 123 -15.93 3.16 -31.63
C TYR A 123 -15.17 4.50 -31.70
N ILE A 124 -13.84 4.46 -31.70
CA ILE A 124 -13.02 5.62 -32.06
C ILE A 124 -12.05 5.19 -33.17
N ALA A 125 -12.60 5.06 -34.38
CA ALA A 125 -11.87 5.01 -35.64
C ALA A 125 -12.68 5.78 -36.69
#